data_AF-A0A0A7PHS7-F1
#
_entry.id   AF-A0A0A7PHS7-F1
#
_cell.length_a   1.000
_cell.length_b   1.000
_cell.length_c   1.000
_cell.angle_alpha   90.00
_cell.angle_beta   90.00
_cell.angle_gamma   90.00
#
_symmetry.space_group_name_H-M   'P 1'
#
loop_
_entity.id
_entity.type
_entity.pdbx_description
1 polymer ?
#
loop_
_entity_poly.entity_id
_entity_poly.type
_entity_poly.pdbx_seq_one_letter_code
_entity_poly.pdbx_strand_id
1 'polypeptide(L)'
;MLARCASALSMSILVISPGMAQTVSREDAARAAIHPVGTTAAMNHWLSRVPVTRAFPPDFTEELRGRSSAFVVEMSTAPGCVPCADLWTKLGSLGRRYGWQVRAISAQEAMLRSGRLGLPWIGHPVAWVRPMNDTNRIIPIAVGTDHAPNLARNLYLAAKMLTGVRPAVGVRALSKFTGIVGGPSR
;
A
#
# COMPACT_ATOMS: atom_id res chain seq x y z
N MET A 1 -79.60 21.10 9.65
CA MET A 1 -79.11 19.79 9.19
C MET A 1 -77.59 19.87 9.21
N LEU A 2 -76.93 19.03 10.01
CA LEU A 2 -75.49 19.04 10.26
C LEU A 2 -74.69 18.55 9.04
N ALA A 3 -73.48 19.07 8.84
CA ALA A 3 -72.33 18.26 8.40
C ALA A 3 -71.01 18.97 8.75
N ARG A 4 -70.32 18.45 9.77
CA ARG A 4 -68.95 18.78 10.13
C ARG A 4 -68.01 17.97 9.23
N CYS A 5 -67.15 18.61 8.43
CA CYS A 5 -66.01 17.94 7.81
C CYS A 5 -64.78 18.15 8.69
N ALA A 6 -64.41 17.13 9.46
CA ALA A 6 -63.15 17.07 10.19
C ALA A 6 -62.10 16.46 9.25
N SER A 7 -61.13 17.26 8.80
CA SER A 7 -59.94 16.77 8.09
C SER A 7 -58.93 16.25 9.12
N ALA A 8 -58.76 14.94 9.17
CA ALA A 8 -57.71 14.29 9.94
C ALA A 8 -56.35 14.51 9.24
N LEU A 9 -55.45 15.24 9.90
CA LEU A 9 -54.07 15.43 9.48
C LEU A 9 -53.27 14.18 9.88
N SER A 10 -53.10 13.22 8.97
CA SER A 10 -52.23 12.06 9.19
C SER A 10 -50.77 12.49 9.13
N MET A 11 -50.15 12.66 10.29
CA MET A 11 -48.72 12.92 10.45
C MET A 11 -47.96 11.58 10.35
N SER A 12 -47.46 11.25 9.17
CA SER A 12 -46.60 10.07 8.96
C SER A 12 -45.24 10.30 9.62
N ILE A 13 -45.00 9.63 10.74
CA ILE A 13 -43.72 9.59 11.42
C ILE A 13 -42.77 8.73 10.57
N LEU A 14 -41.77 9.36 9.94
CA LEU A 14 -40.68 8.68 9.25
C LEU A 14 -39.78 8.03 10.30
N VAL A 15 -39.91 6.72 10.50
CA VAL A 15 -38.98 5.94 11.34
C VAL A 15 -37.68 5.80 10.57
N ILE A 16 -36.69 6.63 10.90
CA ILE A 16 -35.33 6.48 10.40
C ILE A 16 -34.73 5.28 11.13
N SER A 17 -34.67 4.13 10.46
CA SER A 17 -33.96 2.96 10.96
C SER A 17 -32.48 3.33 11.20
N PRO A 18 -31.93 3.11 12.40
CA PRO A 18 -30.50 3.27 12.60
C PRO A 18 -29.80 2.20 11.75
N GLY A 19 -29.01 2.64 10.77
CA GLY A 19 -28.14 1.73 10.02
C GLY A 19 -27.21 1.03 11.01
N MET A 20 -27.36 -0.29 11.16
CA MET A 20 -26.47 -1.08 11.97
C MET A 20 -25.07 -1.00 11.35
N ALA A 21 -24.17 -0.27 12.00
CA ALA A 21 -22.75 -0.31 11.67
C ALA A 21 -22.28 -1.77 11.84
N GLN A 22 -22.05 -2.46 10.72
CA GLN A 22 -21.50 -3.81 10.76
C GLN A 22 -20.12 -3.74 11.42
N THR A 23 -19.91 -4.57 12.44
CA THR A 23 -18.57 -4.79 13.01
C THR A 23 -17.71 -5.45 11.94
N VAL A 24 -16.91 -4.64 11.25
CA VAL A 24 -15.95 -5.14 10.26
C VAL A 24 -14.94 -6.03 10.98
N SER A 25 -14.90 -7.32 10.64
CA SER A 25 -13.90 -8.22 11.21
C SER A 25 -12.49 -7.79 10.75
N ARG A 26 -11.44 -8.08 11.52
CA ARG A 26 -10.06 -7.79 11.09
C ARG A 26 -9.71 -8.44 9.75
N GLU A 27 -10.32 -9.58 9.48
CA GLU A 27 -10.13 -10.35 8.26
C GLU A 27 -10.84 -9.69 7.06
N ASP A 28 -12.02 -9.10 7.28
CA ASP A 28 -12.74 -8.33 6.27
C ASP A 28 -12.10 -6.97 6.03
N ALA A 29 -11.56 -6.31 7.06
CA ALA A 29 -10.75 -5.11 6.92
C ALA A 29 -9.45 -5.39 6.15
N ALA A 30 -8.82 -6.55 6.38
CA ALA A 30 -7.62 -6.98 5.66
C ALA A 30 -7.92 -7.34 4.20
N ARG A 31 -9.03 -8.03 3.92
CA ARG A 31 -9.50 -8.32 2.55
C ARG A 31 -9.96 -7.06 1.81
N ALA A 32 -10.63 -6.13 2.49
CA ALA A 32 -11.13 -4.89 1.89
C ALA A 32 -10.01 -3.92 1.47
N ALA A 33 -8.80 -4.06 2.01
CA ALA A 33 -7.63 -3.23 1.70
C ALA A 33 -6.82 -3.71 0.48
N ILE A 34 -7.17 -4.84 -0.12
CA ILE A 34 -6.39 -5.48 -1.20
C ILE A 34 -7.26 -5.60 -2.44
N HIS A 35 -6.74 -5.13 -3.55
CA HIS A 35 -7.46 -5.02 -4.81
C HIS A 35 -6.73 -5.83 -5.88
N PRO A 36 -7.15 -7.08 -6.13
CA PRO A 36 -6.66 -7.86 -7.25
C PRO A 36 -7.00 -7.15 -8.57
N VAL A 37 -6.01 -6.88 -9.40
CA VAL A 37 -6.21 -6.28 -10.73
C VAL A 37 -5.47 -7.08 -11.81
N GLY A 38 -6.18 -7.37 -12.89
CA GLY A 38 -5.62 -8.04 -14.07
C GLY A 38 -5.32 -7.10 -15.25
N THR A 39 -5.72 -5.83 -15.17
CA THR A 39 -5.59 -4.88 -16.29
C THR A 39 -5.07 -3.52 -15.83
N THR A 40 -4.40 -2.82 -16.74
CA THR A 40 -3.88 -1.46 -16.51
C THR A 40 -5.01 -0.47 -16.19
N ALA A 41 -6.16 -0.61 -16.85
CA ALA A 41 -7.32 0.25 -16.60
C ALA A 41 -7.86 0.09 -15.17
N ALA A 42 -8.03 -1.14 -14.69
CA ALA A 42 -8.44 -1.41 -13.32
C ALA A 42 -7.41 -0.90 -12.32
N MET A 43 -6.12 -1.15 -12.57
CA MET A 43 -5.01 -0.64 -11.75
C MET A 43 -5.05 0.89 -11.63
N ASN A 44 -5.19 1.61 -12.75
CA ASN A 44 -5.24 3.07 -12.78
C ASN A 44 -6.48 3.61 -12.06
N HIS A 45 -7.63 2.95 -12.19
CA HIS A 45 -8.84 3.30 -11.46
C HIS A 45 -8.64 3.20 -9.94
N TRP A 46 -7.98 2.13 -9.45
CA TRP A 46 -7.63 2.02 -8.02
C TRP A 46 -6.61 3.08 -7.60
N LEU A 47 -5.54 3.29 -8.38
CA LEU A 47 -4.51 4.30 -8.10
C LEU A 47 -5.08 5.72 -8.04
N SER A 48 -6.12 6.05 -8.81
CA SER A 48 -6.75 7.37 -8.80
C SER A 48 -7.34 7.76 -7.43
N ARG A 49 -7.65 6.78 -6.58
CA ARG A 49 -8.18 6.98 -5.23
C ARG A 49 -7.10 7.06 -4.16
N VAL A 50 -5.86 6.71 -4.49
CA VAL A 50 -4.74 6.70 -3.55
C VAL A 50 -4.20 8.12 -3.38
N PRO A 51 -4.14 8.67 -2.15
CA PRO A 51 -3.53 9.97 -1.92
C PRO A 51 -2.06 10.01 -2.32
N VAL A 52 -1.66 11.08 -3.01
CA VAL A 52 -0.28 11.28 -3.45
C VAL A 52 0.49 12.11 -2.42
N THR A 53 1.70 11.66 -2.08
CA THR A 53 2.63 12.43 -1.25
C THR A 53 3.08 13.68 -2.01
N ARG A 54 2.87 14.85 -1.41
CA ARG A 54 3.21 16.16 -2.01
C ARG A 54 4.32 16.91 -1.26
N ALA A 55 4.53 16.58 0.01
CA ALA A 55 5.52 17.23 0.86
C ALA A 55 6.54 16.21 1.35
N PHE A 56 7.81 16.61 1.33
CA PHE A 56 8.94 15.79 1.74
C PHE A 56 9.81 16.59 2.72
N PRO A 57 10.50 15.90 3.65
CA PRO A 57 11.49 16.55 4.53
C PRO A 57 12.59 17.27 3.73
N PRO A 58 13.22 18.32 4.28
CA PRO A 58 14.32 19.02 3.61
C PRO A 58 15.52 18.11 3.28
N ASP A 59 15.80 17.11 4.12
CA ASP A 59 16.90 16.15 3.95
C ASP A 59 16.58 15.00 2.95
N PHE A 60 15.40 15.00 2.32
CA PHE A 60 14.88 13.83 1.60
C PHE A 60 15.79 13.33 0.47
N THR A 61 16.22 14.23 -0.42
CA THR A 61 17.05 13.86 -1.57
C THR A 61 18.47 13.47 -1.14
N GLU A 62 19.02 14.20 -0.17
CA GLU A 62 20.35 13.93 0.38
C GLU A 62 20.38 12.57 1.05
N GLU A 63 19.42 12.28 1.93
CA GLU A 63 19.32 10.98 2.61
C GLU A 63 19.19 9.84 1.61
N LEU A 64 18.30 9.97 0.61
CA LEU A 64 18.14 8.91 -0.39
C LEU A 64 19.42 8.65 -1.19
N ARG A 65 20.13 9.69 -1.63
CA ARG A 65 21.38 9.50 -2.38
C ARG A 65 22.51 9.00 -1.48
N GLY A 66 22.67 9.57 -0.30
CA GLY A 66 23.76 9.23 0.63
C GLY A 66 23.70 7.80 1.17
N ARG A 67 22.53 7.15 1.10
CA ARG A 67 22.32 5.77 1.57
C ARG A 67 22.29 4.72 0.47
N SER A 68 22.42 5.12 -0.80
CA SER A 68 22.08 4.26 -1.94
C SER A 68 22.94 3.00 -2.08
N SER A 69 24.19 3.04 -1.60
CA SER A 69 25.12 1.90 -1.60
C SER A 69 24.95 0.95 -0.40
N ALA A 70 24.26 1.40 0.66
CA ALA A 70 24.08 0.61 1.89
C ALA A 70 22.87 -0.34 1.81
N PHE A 71 21.92 -0.05 0.92
CA PHE A 71 20.63 -0.73 0.86
C PHE A 71 20.31 -1.26 -0.54
N VAL A 72 19.41 -2.23 -0.58
CA VAL A 72 18.86 -2.81 -1.80
C VAL A 72 17.35 -2.87 -1.70
N VAL A 73 16.69 -2.57 -2.81
CA VAL A 73 15.25 -2.79 -3.00
C VAL A 73 15.04 -4.17 -3.61
N GLU A 74 14.18 -4.96 -2.99
CA GLU A 74 13.84 -6.31 -3.44
C GLU A 74 12.33 -6.42 -3.65
N MET A 75 11.91 -6.97 -4.79
CA MET A 75 10.51 -7.04 -5.18
C MET A 75 10.10 -8.46 -5.61
N SER A 76 8.97 -8.96 -5.12
CA SER A 76 8.37 -10.18 -5.65
C SER A 76 7.69 -9.93 -7.00
N THR A 77 7.67 -10.92 -7.87
CA THR A 77 7.05 -10.81 -9.20
C THR A 77 6.40 -12.13 -9.62
N ALA A 78 5.50 -12.05 -10.59
CA ALA A 78 4.86 -13.21 -11.23
C ALA A 78 4.63 -12.93 -12.73
N PRO A 79 4.63 -13.97 -13.58
CA PRO A 79 4.30 -13.83 -15.00
C PRO A 79 2.91 -13.20 -15.19
N GLY A 80 2.78 -12.28 -16.14
CA GLY A 80 1.50 -11.62 -16.45
C GLY A 80 0.98 -10.64 -15.38
N CYS A 81 1.74 -10.39 -14.31
CA CYS A 81 1.33 -9.50 -13.23
C CYS A 81 1.45 -8.02 -13.64
N VAL A 82 0.32 -7.38 -13.96
CA VAL A 82 0.26 -5.96 -14.34
C VAL A 82 0.83 -5.03 -13.25
N PRO A 83 0.44 -5.16 -11.96
CA PRO A 83 1.01 -4.31 -10.90
C PRO A 83 2.51 -4.54 -10.69
N CYS A 84 3.03 -5.73 -11.00
CA CYS A 84 4.45 -6.03 -10.89
C CYS A 84 5.27 -5.26 -11.92
N ALA A 85 4.81 -5.22 -13.17
CA ALA A 85 5.46 -4.47 -14.23
C ALA A 85 5.47 -2.95 -13.94
N ASP A 86 4.35 -2.43 -13.43
CA ASP A 86 4.21 -1.03 -13.06
C ASP A 86 5.12 -0.67 -11.87
N LEU A 87 5.12 -1.47 -10.80
CA LEU A 87 6.01 -1.24 -9.65
C LEU A 87 7.49 -1.36 -10.05
N TRP A 88 7.86 -2.36 -10.85
CA TRP A 88 9.22 -2.54 -11.36
C TRP A 88 9.72 -1.30 -12.09
N THR A 89 8.89 -0.76 -12.99
CA THR A 89 9.22 0.44 -13.76
C THR A 89 9.45 1.66 -12.86
N LYS A 90 8.57 1.86 -11.86
CA LYS A 90 8.67 2.97 -10.91
C LYS A 90 9.90 2.84 -10.01
N LEU A 91 10.13 1.65 -9.46
CA LEU A 91 11.31 1.37 -8.63
C LEU A 91 12.59 1.51 -9.46
N GLY A 92 12.64 1.03 -10.70
CA GLY A 92 13.78 1.22 -11.59
C GLY A 92 14.07 2.69 -11.88
N SER A 93 13.03 3.51 -12.09
CA SER A 93 13.19 4.96 -12.25
C SER A 93 13.71 5.63 -10.98
N LEU A 94 13.21 5.25 -9.81
CA LEU A 94 13.69 5.76 -8.52
C LEU A 94 15.12 5.30 -8.23
N GLY A 95 15.44 4.05 -8.55
CA GLY A 95 16.77 3.46 -8.45
C GLY A 95 17.80 4.25 -9.25
N ARG A 96 17.49 4.55 -10.53
CA ARG A 96 18.34 5.43 -11.35
C ARG A 96 18.47 6.85 -10.79
N ARG A 97 17.39 7.42 -10.25
CA ARG A 97 17.37 8.79 -9.72
C ARG A 97 18.19 8.95 -8.44
N TYR A 98 18.17 7.94 -7.56
CA TYR A 98 18.77 8.01 -6.23
C TYR A 98 19.98 7.08 -6.05
N GLY A 99 20.36 6.28 -7.05
CA GLY A 99 21.49 5.36 -7.00
C GLY A 99 21.20 4.02 -6.31
N TRP A 100 19.94 3.63 -6.16
CA TRP A 100 19.54 2.41 -5.44
C TRP A 100 19.46 1.21 -6.38
N GLN A 101 19.97 0.06 -5.92
CA GLN A 101 19.78 -1.20 -6.62
C GLN A 101 18.37 -1.74 -6.41
N VAL A 102 17.76 -2.25 -7.48
CA VAL A 102 16.45 -2.91 -7.47
C VAL A 102 16.61 -4.29 -8.07
N ARG A 103 16.16 -5.33 -7.38
CA ARG A 103 16.16 -6.70 -7.90
C ARG A 103 14.89 -7.46 -7.59
N ALA A 104 14.62 -8.48 -8.39
CA ALA A 104 13.52 -9.40 -8.14
C ALA A 104 13.93 -10.46 -7.11
N ILE A 105 12.96 -10.97 -6.37
CA ILE A 105 13.08 -12.16 -5.54
C ILE A 105 12.00 -13.17 -5.92
N SER A 106 12.22 -14.44 -5.56
CA SER A 106 11.25 -15.51 -5.83
C SER A 106 9.97 -15.33 -5.01
N ALA A 107 8.87 -15.93 -5.49
CA ALA A 107 7.62 -15.98 -4.75
C ALA A 107 7.79 -16.69 -3.39
N GLN A 108 8.59 -17.77 -3.36
CA GLN A 108 8.88 -18.51 -2.12
C GLN A 108 9.55 -17.62 -1.07
N GLU A 109 10.56 -16.85 -1.46
CA GLU A 109 11.25 -15.92 -0.56
C GLU A 109 10.30 -14.81 -0.07
N ALA A 110 9.49 -14.27 -0.98
CA ALA A 110 8.48 -13.26 -0.67
C ALA A 110 7.43 -13.77 0.33
N MET A 111 6.98 -15.02 0.19
CA MET A 111 6.06 -15.69 1.11
C MET A 111 6.69 -15.85 2.50
N LEU A 112 7.92 -16.35 2.57
CA LEU A 112 8.65 -16.53 3.83
C LEU A 112 8.80 -15.20 4.58
N ARG A 113 9.15 -14.13 3.87
CA ARG A 113 9.27 -12.78 4.46
C ARG A 113 7.96 -12.22 4.96
N SER A 114 6.89 -12.40 4.19
CA SER A 114 5.54 -11.97 4.62
C SER A 114 5.12 -12.69 5.90
N GLY A 115 5.37 -14.00 5.97
CA GLY A 115 5.12 -14.80 7.17
C GLY A 115 5.92 -14.36 8.40
N ARG A 116 7.21 -14.03 8.25
CA ARG A 116 8.05 -13.48 9.34
C ARG A 116 7.53 -12.16 9.89
N LEU A 117 6.82 -11.38 9.07
CA LEU A 117 6.20 -10.13 9.47
C LEU A 117 4.76 -10.30 9.98
N GLY A 118 4.26 -11.54 10.09
CA GLY A 118 2.88 -11.83 10.47
C GLY A 118 1.84 -11.34 9.45
N LEU A 119 2.25 -11.13 8.20
CA LEU A 119 1.37 -10.65 7.13
C LEU A 119 0.87 -11.85 6.31
N PRO A 120 -0.45 -11.95 6.02
CA PRO A 120 -0.96 -12.98 5.12
C PRO A 120 -0.34 -12.78 3.73
N TRP A 121 0.01 -13.89 3.07
CA TRP A 121 0.44 -13.83 1.68
C TRP A 121 -0.77 -13.57 0.77
N ILE A 122 -0.73 -12.46 0.04
CA ILE A 122 -1.91 -11.90 -0.64
C ILE A 122 -1.69 -11.63 -2.13
N GLY A 123 -0.51 -11.96 -2.67
CA GLY A 123 -0.18 -11.84 -4.08
C GLY A 123 1.06 -10.99 -4.35
N HIS A 124 1.20 -10.56 -5.60
CA HIS A 124 2.37 -9.82 -6.10
C HIS A 124 1.99 -8.44 -6.65
N PRO A 125 2.89 -7.46 -6.69
CA PRO A 125 4.21 -7.47 -6.08
C PRO A 125 4.13 -7.12 -4.60
N VAL A 126 5.15 -7.50 -3.87
CA VAL A 126 5.49 -6.90 -2.57
C VAL A 126 6.95 -6.48 -2.66
N ALA A 127 7.27 -5.28 -2.16
CA ALA A 127 8.62 -4.74 -2.19
C ALA A 127 9.13 -4.44 -0.78
N TRP A 128 10.41 -4.72 -0.58
CA TRP A 128 11.13 -4.51 0.66
C TRP A 128 12.41 -3.73 0.41
N VAL A 129 12.87 -3.05 1.45
CA VAL A 129 14.24 -2.55 1.55
C VAL A 129 14.95 -3.35 2.63
N ARG A 130 16.24 -3.62 2.40
CA ARG A 130 17.12 -4.17 3.42
C ARG A 130 18.56 -3.67 3.27
N PRO A 131 19.39 -3.76 4.31
CA PRO A 131 20.83 -3.59 4.20
C PRO A 131 21.46 -4.62 3.25
N MET A 132 22.54 -4.22 2.59
CA MET A 132 23.34 -5.13 1.76
C MET A 132 24.01 -6.24 2.60
N ASN A 133 24.39 -5.92 3.83
CA ASN A 133 25.12 -6.78 4.76
C ASN A 133 24.24 -7.52 5.80
N ASP A 134 22.92 -7.31 5.78
CA ASP A 134 21.98 -7.97 6.69
C ASP A 134 20.71 -8.34 5.92
N THR A 135 20.52 -9.64 5.69
CA THR A 135 19.37 -10.18 4.96
C THR A 135 18.12 -10.33 5.83
N ASN A 136 18.26 -10.26 7.15
CA ASN A 136 17.16 -10.48 8.10
C ASN A 136 16.45 -9.18 8.47
N ARG A 137 17.13 -8.03 8.39
CA ARG A 137 16.54 -6.73 8.67
C ARG A 137 15.86 -6.13 7.45
N ILE A 138 14.60 -6.52 7.25
CA ILE A 138 13.77 -6.09 6.11
C ILE A 138 12.70 -5.08 6.54
N ILE A 139 12.42 -4.09 5.69
CA ILE A 139 11.32 -3.13 5.86
C ILE A 139 10.43 -3.18 4.62
N PRO A 140 9.13 -3.54 4.73
CA PRO A 140 8.22 -3.49 3.59
C PRO A 140 7.98 -2.04 3.17
N ILE A 141 8.11 -1.76 1.87
CA ILE A 141 7.90 -0.43 1.29
C ILE A 141 6.70 -0.38 0.34
N ALA A 142 6.20 -1.53 -0.11
CA ALA A 142 4.97 -1.61 -0.88
C ALA A 142 4.35 -3.02 -0.77
N VAL A 143 3.03 -3.07 -0.62
CA VAL A 143 2.22 -4.25 -0.96
C VAL A 143 1.32 -3.81 -2.11
N GLY A 144 1.51 -4.42 -3.28
CA GLY A 144 0.98 -3.92 -4.54
C GLY A 144 1.80 -2.77 -5.13
N THR A 145 1.21 -2.03 -6.06
CA THR A 145 1.85 -0.85 -6.68
C THR A 145 1.29 0.49 -6.20
N ASP A 146 2.05 1.58 -6.29
CA ASP A 146 1.65 2.91 -5.80
C ASP A 146 2.18 4.02 -6.73
N HIS A 147 1.86 5.27 -6.42
CA HIS A 147 2.43 6.46 -7.03
C HIS A 147 3.93 6.58 -6.71
N ALA A 148 4.73 6.99 -7.69
CA ALA A 148 6.18 7.13 -7.51
C ALA A 148 6.58 8.05 -6.32
N PRO A 149 5.89 9.17 -6.03
CA PRO A 149 6.14 9.97 -4.82
C PRO A 149 5.93 9.20 -3.51
N ASN A 150 4.93 8.31 -3.45
CA ASN A 150 4.67 7.48 -2.27
C ASN A 150 5.76 6.41 -2.09
N LEU A 151 6.20 5.79 -3.18
CA LEU A 151 7.30 4.83 -3.16
C LEU A 151 8.60 5.50 -2.70
N ALA A 152 8.91 6.71 -3.20
CA ALA A 152 10.08 7.47 -2.77
C ALA A 152 10.02 7.82 -1.27
N ARG A 153 8.85 8.24 -0.77
CA ARG A 153 8.61 8.44 0.66
C ARG A 153 8.90 7.17 1.47
N ASN A 154 8.42 6.02 1.01
CA ASN A 154 8.60 4.75 1.70
C ASN A 154 10.07 4.31 1.70
N LEU A 155 10.82 4.54 0.61
CA LEU A 155 12.27 4.33 0.57
C LEU A 155 13.01 5.18 1.62
N TYR A 156 12.68 6.47 1.72
CA TYR A 156 13.27 7.37 2.71
C TYR A 156 12.98 6.87 4.13
N LEU A 157 11.71 6.54 4.43
CA LEU A 157 11.33 6.04 5.75
C LEU A 157 12.03 4.73 6.10
N ALA A 158 12.14 3.81 5.14
CA ALA A 158 12.87 2.56 5.31
C ALA A 158 14.35 2.81 5.61
N ALA A 159 15.00 3.74 4.90
CA ALA A 159 16.38 4.13 5.18
C ALA A 159 16.54 4.65 6.62
N LYS A 160 15.69 5.58 7.06
CA LYS A 160 15.72 6.11 8.44
C LYS A 160 15.55 5.00 9.48
N MET A 161 14.58 4.10 9.28
CA MET A 161 14.35 2.97 10.20
C MET A 161 15.53 2.01 10.24
N LEU A 162 16.14 1.73 9.09
CA LEU A 162 17.31 0.85 8.98
C LEU A 162 18.60 1.49 9.55
N THR A 163 18.63 2.81 9.71
CA THR A 163 19.72 3.50 10.42
C THR A 163 19.38 3.79 11.89
N GLY A 164 18.27 3.26 12.41
CA GLY A 164 17.88 3.41 13.82
C GLY A 164 17.23 4.74 14.17
N VAL A 165 17.00 5.61 13.18
CA VAL A 165 16.21 6.83 13.39
C VAL A 165 14.75 6.43 13.50
N ARG A 166 14.11 6.79 14.62
CA ARG A 166 12.65 6.69 14.76
C ARG A 166 12.04 7.89 14.03
N PRO A 167 11.44 7.71 12.83
CA PRO A 167 10.77 8.83 12.20
C PRO A 167 9.60 9.19 13.10
N ALA A 168 9.38 10.49 13.39
CA ALA A 168 8.17 10.94 14.10
C ALA A 168 6.86 10.48 13.39
N VAL A 169 6.98 10.05 12.14
CA VAL A 169 5.93 9.54 11.24
C VAL A 169 5.97 8.00 11.06
N GLY A 170 6.81 7.31 11.83
CA GLY A 170 7.39 5.98 11.53
C GLY A 170 6.48 4.75 11.52
N VAL A 171 5.17 4.90 11.69
CA VAL A 171 4.24 3.76 11.50
C VAL A 171 2.98 4.21 10.76
N ARG A 172 2.56 5.48 10.93
CA ARG A 172 1.42 6.08 10.19
C ARG A 172 1.71 6.42 8.72
N ALA A 173 2.98 6.57 8.31
CA ALA A 173 3.33 6.86 6.92
C ALA A 173 3.67 5.63 6.06
N LEU A 174 4.02 4.49 6.65
CA LEU A 174 4.11 3.21 5.94
C LEU A 174 2.76 2.49 5.83
N SER A 175 1.77 2.87 6.63
CA SER A 175 0.47 2.19 6.76
C SER A 175 -0.50 2.41 5.60
N LYS A 176 -0.05 2.94 4.47
CA LYS A 176 -0.84 3.00 3.25
C LYS A 176 -0.10 2.30 2.13
N PHE A 177 -0.01 0.98 2.24
CA PHE A 177 0.12 0.16 1.06
C PHE A 177 -1.20 0.27 0.29
N THR A 178 -1.13 0.34 -1.04
CA THR A 178 -2.33 0.43 -1.87
C THR A 178 -3.08 -0.89 -1.93
N GLY A 179 -2.39 -2.01 -1.66
CA GLY A 179 -2.93 -3.35 -1.79
C GLY A 179 -3.27 -3.74 -3.23
N ILE A 180 -2.82 -2.99 -4.24
CA ILE A 180 -3.13 -3.27 -5.65
C ILE A 180 -2.19 -4.36 -6.17
N VAL A 181 -2.67 -5.60 -6.20
CA VAL A 181 -1.87 -6.80 -6.49
C VAL A 181 -2.37 -7.55 -7.71
N GLY A 182 -1.50 -8.27 -8.39
CA GLY A 182 -1.87 -9.42 -9.21
C GLY A 182 -2.08 -10.63 -8.30
N GLY A 183 -3.15 -11.37 -8.55
CA GLY A 183 -3.40 -12.63 -7.83
C GLY A 183 -2.25 -13.62 -8.04
N PRO A 184 -2.06 -14.59 -7.12
CA PRO A 184 -1.17 -15.70 -7.39
C PRO A 184 -1.62 -16.40 -8.67
N SER A 185 -0.70 -16.62 -9.61
CA SER A 185 -0.94 -17.52 -10.73
C SER A 185 -1.32 -18.88 -10.14
N ARG A 186 -2.54 -19.33 -10.43
CA ARG A 186 -3.01 -20.67 -10.06
C ARG A 186 -2.19 -21.73 -10.76
#